data_AF-A0A2V7EEP6-F1
#
_entry.id   AF-A0A2V7EEP6-F1
#
_cell.length_a   1.000
_cell.length_b   1.000
_cell.length_c   1.000
_cell.angle_alpha   90.00
_cell.angle_beta   90.00
_cell.angle_gamma   90.00
#
_symmetry.space_group_name_H-M   'P 1'
#
loop_
_entity.id
_entity.type
_entity.pdbx_description
1 polymer ?
#
loop_
_entity_poly.entity_id
_entity_poly.type
_entity_poly.pdbx_seq_one_letter_code
_entity_poly.pdbx_strand_id
1 'polypeptide(L)'
;MRLRVSIRTLALIIVAASKVDAQQTWNDPRTRALVEHATERRASQLADTALVDYKATAHGYVTFLAQFGEGFPEPPKIVKVWKFTGALPI
;
A
#
# COMPACT_ATOMS: atom_id res chain seq x y z
N MET A 1 17.49 -55.30 -0.35
CA MET A 1 17.11 -54.17 0.53
C MET A 1 18.17 -53.06 0.60
N ARG A 2 19.47 -53.39 0.69
CA ARG A 2 20.58 -52.42 0.79
C ARG A 2 20.69 -51.44 -0.40
N LEU A 3 20.53 -51.93 -1.64
CA LEU A 3 20.62 -51.09 -2.85
C LEU A 3 19.50 -50.03 -2.95
N ARG A 4 18.28 -50.35 -2.50
CA ARG A 4 17.14 -49.42 -2.49
C ARG A 4 17.31 -48.32 -1.44
N VAL A 5 17.99 -48.61 -0.33
CA VAL A 5 18.31 -47.62 0.71
C VAL A 5 19.38 -46.66 0.19
N SER A 6 20.45 -47.18 -0.43
CA SER A 6 21.52 -46.35 -1.02
C SER A 6 21.01 -45.37 -2.09
N ILE A 7 20.09 -45.80 -2.95
CA ILE A 7 19.48 -44.93 -3.97
C ILE A 7 18.63 -43.82 -3.32
N ARG A 8 17.89 -44.13 -2.26
CA ARG A 8 17.09 -43.13 -1.53
C ARG A 8 17.98 -42.11 -0.81
N THR A 9 19.07 -42.55 -0.19
CA THR A 9 20.03 -41.66 0.47
C THR A 9 20.72 -40.75 -0.55
N LEU A 10 21.12 -41.29 -1.71
CA LEU A 10 21.75 -40.51 -2.77
C LEU A 10 20.77 -39.47 -3.35
N ALA A 11 19.52 -39.85 -3.59
CA ALA A 11 18.49 -38.93 -4.05
C ALA A 11 18.22 -37.80 -3.04
N LEU A 12 18.25 -38.10 -1.74
CA LEU A 12 18.08 -37.10 -0.68
C LEU A 12 19.24 -36.09 -0.66
N ILE A 13 20.48 -36.56 -0.84
CA ILE A 13 21.68 -35.69 -0.90
C ILE A 13 21.61 -34.76 -2.11
N ILE A 14 21.20 -35.26 -3.28
CA ILE A 14 21.09 -34.45 -4.50
C ILE A 14 20.02 -33.35 -4.37
N VAL A 15 18.87 -33.68 -3.76
CA VAL A 15 17.80 -32.69 -3.50
C VAL A 15 18.22 -31.65 -2.46
N ALA A 16 18.99 -32.04 -1.44
CA ALA A 16 19.50 -31.10 -0.45
C ALA A 16 20.54 -30.14 -1.05
N ALA A 17 21.45 -30.65 -1.89
CA ALA A 17 22.48 -29.84 -2.54
C ALA A 17 21.88 -28.77 -3.48
N SER A 18 20.85 -29.13 -4.24
CA SER A 18 20.14 -28.19 -5.15
C SER A 18 19.36 -27.11 -4.40
N LYS A 19 18.85 -27.40 -3.18
CA LYS A 19 18.25 -26.37 -2.32
C LYS A 19 19.27 -25.38 -1.75
N VAL A 20 20.49 -25.84 -1.43
CA VAL A 20 21.56 -24.97 -0.94
C VAL A 20 22.05 -24.03 -2.06
N ASP A 21 22.15 -24.50 -3.29
CA ASP A 21 22.58 -23.69 -4.44
C ASP A 21 21.54 -22.60 -4.81
N ALA A 22 20.26 -22.98 -4.81
CA ALA A 22 19.16 -22.01 -4.93
C ALA A 22 19.18 -20.99 -3.78
N GLN A 23 19.64 -21.38 -2.58
CA GLN A 23 19.75 -20.49 -1.43
C GLN A 23 20.91 -19.49 -1.55
N GLN A 24 22.02 -19.88 -2.17
CA GLN A 24 23.15 -18.98 -2.42
C GLN A 24 22.82 -17.94 -3.50
N THR A 25 21.96 -18.29 -4.45
CA THR A 25 21.56 -17.39 -5.55
C THR A 25 20.78 -16.16 -5.07
N TRP A 26 19.91 -16.26 -4.06
CA TRP A 26 19.17 -15.09 -3.53
C TRP A 26 19.95 -14.29 -2.47
N ASN A 27 21.01 -14.87 -1.92
CA ASN A 27 21.87 -14.26 -0.90
C ASN A 27 23.26 -13.95 -1.45
N ASP A 28 23.39 -13.81 -2.77
CA ASP A 28 24.66 -13.50 -3.40
C ASP A 28 25.12 -12.08 -3.00
N PRO A 29 26.44 -11.82 -2.99
CA PRO A 29 26.97 -10.52 -2.56
C PRO A 29 26.44 -9.32 -3.34
N ARG A 30 26.10 -9.50 -4.62
CA ARG A 30 25.56 -8.42 -5.47
C ARG A 30 24.12 -8.11 -5.10
N THR A 31 23.28 -9.12 -4.90
CA THR A 31 21.90 -8.92 -4.40
C THR A 31 21.91 -8.26 -3.03
N ARG A 32 22.81 -8.68 -2.12
CA ARG A 32 22.99 -8.02 -0.82
C ARG A 32 23.39 -6.54 -0.94
N ALA A 33 24.39 -6.23 -1.76
CA ALA A 33 24.82 -4.85 -1.98
C ALA A 33 23.69 -3.98 -2.57
N LEU A 34 22.86 -4.53 -3.46
CA LEU A 34 21.69 -3.83 -4.00
C LEU A 34 20.62 -3.59 -2.94
N VAL A 35 20.36 -4.55 -2.05
CA VAL A 35 19.40 -4.40 -0.94
C VAL A 35 19.89 -3.37 0.07
N GLU A 36 21.17 -3.39 0.43
CA GLU A 36 21.80 -2.43 1.34
C GLU A 36 21.71 -1.02 0.74
N HIS A 37 22.12 -0.84 -0.52
CA HIS A 37 22.01 0.45 -1.23
C HIS A 37 20.55 0.93 -1.38
N ALA A 38 19.60 0.02 -1.65
CA ALA A 38 18.19 0.38 -1.71
C ALA A 38 17.63 0.80 -0.33
N THR A 39 18.10 0.17 0.74
CA THR A 39 17.74 0.51 2.12
C THR A 39 18.28 1.88 2.52
N GLU A 40 19.54 2.16 2.21
CA GLU A 40 20.17 3.46 2.42
C GLU A 40 19.43 4.57 1.65
N ARG A 41 19.13 4.35 0.37
CA ARG A 41 18.37 5.30 -0.45
C ARG A 41 16.94 5.51 0.07
N ARG A 42 16.29 4.47 0.59
CA ARG A 42 14.96 4.60 1.20
C ARG A 42 15.04 5.39 2.51
N ALA A 43 16.05 5.15 3.33
CA ALA A 43 16.27 5.88 4.57
C ALA A 43 16.54 7.37 4.30
N SER A 44 17.34 7.69 3.26
CA SER A 44 17.57 9.07 2.84
C SER A 44 16.31 9.72 2.26
N GLN A 45 15.54 9.00 1.44
CA GLN A 45 14.27 9.50 0.91
C GLN A 45 13.21 9.75 2.00
N LEU A 46 13.17 8.92 3.04
CA LEU A 46 12.30 9.14 4.19
C LEU A 46 12.76 10.34 5.05
N ALA A 47 14.07 10.58 5.14
CA ALA A 47 14.58 11.80 5.76
C ALA A 47 14.28 13.05 4.91
N ASP A 48 14.30 12.92 3.58
CA ASP A 48 13.97 13.98 2.61
C ASP A 48 12.46 14.23 2.45
N THR A 49 11.59 13.36 2.98
CA THR A 49 10.17 13.71 3.16
C THR A 49 10.03 14.66 4.35
N ALA A 50 10.43 15.92 4.15
CA ALA A 50 10.28 17.04 5.07
C ALA A 50 8.81 17.46 5.29
N LEU A 51 7.85 16.53 5.17
CA LEU A 51 6.46 16.77 5.51
C LEU A 51 6.32 16.72 7.03
N VAL A 52 6.75 17.80 7.68
CA VAL A 52 6.69 17.99 9.14
C VAL A 52 5.24 18.04 9.62
N ASP A 53 4.35 18.59 8.78
CA ASP A 53 2.91 18.64 9.04
C ASP A 53 2.15 18.67 7.69
N TYR A 54 0.97 18.06 7.66
CA TYR A 54 0.06 18.07 6.52
C TYR A 54 -1.34 18.41 7.01
N LYS A 55 -1.82 19.59 6.64
CA LYS A 55 -3.17 20.04 6.98
C LYS A 55 -4.08 20.01 5.75
N ALA A 56 -5.08 19.14 5.77
CA ALA A 56 -6.14 19.13 4.77
C ALA A 56 -7.39 19.84 5.31
N THR A 57 -7.89 20.81 4.55
CA THR A 57 -9.15 21.49 4.85
C THR A 57 -10.22 21.01 3.88
N ALA A 58 -11.32 20.46 4.41
CA ALA A 58 -12.48 20.11 3.62
C ALA A 58 -13.43 21.31 3.49
N HIS A 59 -13.90 21.54 2.27
CA HIS A 59 -14.97 22.49 1.97
C HIS A 59 -16.20 21.72 1.49
N GLY A 60 -17.37 21.99 2.06
CA GLY A 60 -18.61 21.36 1.64
C GLY A 60 -19.78 22.34 1.62
N TYR A 61 -20.84 21.95 0.89
CA TYR A 61 -22.05 22.74 0.73
C TYR A 61 -23.29 21.87 0.99
N VAL A 62 -24.27 22.42 1.71
CA VAL A 62 -25.60 21.83 1.89
C VAL A 62 -26.62 22.77 1.26
N THR A 63 -27.41 22.25 0.33
CA THR A 63 -28.42 23.01 -0.40
C THR A 63 -29.81 22.52 0.01
N PHE A 64 -30.65 23.44 0.48
CA PHE A 64 -32.03 23.17 0.84
C PHE A 64 -32.93 23.51 -0.33
N LEU A 65 -33.71 22.53 -0.77
CA LEU A 65 -34.74 22.67 -1.79
C LEU A 65 -36.11 22.76 -1.11
N ALA A 66 -36.95 23.67 -1.59
CA ALA A 66 -38.35 23.72 -1.19
C ALA A 66 -39.25 23.83 -2.41
N GLN A 67 -40.43 23.24 -2.29
CA GLN A 67 -41.50 23.27 -3.27
C GLN A 67 -42.74 23.82 -2.56
N PHE A 68 -43.55 24.63 -3.23
CA PHE A 68 -44.73 25.28 -2.65
C PHE A 68 -45.94 25.11 -3.59
N GLY A 69 -47.16 25.08 -3.03
CA GLY A 69 -48.42 24.95 -3.77
C GLY A 69 -49.12 23.60 -3.58
N GLU A 70 -50.45 23.59 -3.63
CA GLU A 70 -51.26 22.37 -3.52
C GLU A 70 -50.95 21.41 -4.68
N GLY A 71 -50.60 20.16 -4.37
CA GLY A 71 -50.17 19.17 -5.37
C GLY A 71 -48.78 19.41 -5.98
N PHE A 72 -48.04 20.42 -5.52
CA PHE A 72 -46.66 20.75 -5.90
C PHE A 72 -46.31 20.60 -7.40
N PRO A 73 -46.94 21.38 -8.29
CA PRO A 73 -46.70 21.31 -9.74
C PRO A 73 -45.40 22.00 -10.20
N GLU A 74 -44.87 22.96 -9.44
CA GLU A 74 -43.64 23.68 -9.81
C GLU A 74 -42.38 22.94 -9.36
N PRO A 75 -41.30 22.87 -10.15
CA PRO A 75 -40.06 22.22 -9.74
C PRO A 75 -39.47 22.79 -8.44
N PRO A 76 -38.87 21.96 -7.56
CA PRO A 76 -38.24 22.42 -6.33
C PRO A 76 -37.14 23.46 -6.61
N LYS A 77 -37.13 24.54 -5.82
CA LYS A 77 -36.16 25.63 -5.94
C LYS A 77 -35.23 25.66 -4.73
N ILE A 78 -34.00 26.10 -4.96
CA ILE A 78 -33.03 26.33 -3.88
C ILE A 78 -33.50 27.50 -3.04
N VAL A 79 -33.74 27.27 -1.75
CA VAL A 79 -34.12 28.31 -0.80
C VAL A 79 -32.97 28.73 0.11
N LYS A 80 -31.97 27.86 0.27
CA LYS A 80 -30.83 28.14 1.14
C LYS A 80 -29.62 27.31 0.75
N VAL A 81 -28.44 27.89 0.83
CA VAL A 81 -27.16 27.18 0.71
C VAL A 81 -26.33 27.50 1.93
N TRP A 82 -25.76 26.46 2.54
CA TRP A 82 -24.85 26.56 3.67
C TRP A 82 -23.49 26.00 3.28
N LYS A 83 -22.44 26.80 3.51
CA LYS A 83 -21.05 26.39 3.33
C LYS A 83 -20.47 26.00 4.68
N PHE A 84 -19.75 24.89 4.73
CA PHE A 84 -18.94 24.52 5.88
C PHE A 84 -17.48 24.32 5.47
N THR A 85 -16.59 24.56 6.41
CA THR A 85 -15.15 24.38 6.24
C THR A 85 -14.60 23.82 7.54
N GLY A 86 -13.88 22.71 7.45
CA GLY A 86 -13.32 22.03 8.61
C GLY A 86 -11.98 21.38 8.27
N ALA A 87 -11.09 21.28 9.25
CA ALA A 87 -9.91 20.45 9.12
C ALA A 87 -10.35 18.98 9.09
N LEU A 88 -9.83 18.20 8.16
CA LEU A 88 -10.01 16.76 8.19
C LEU A 88 -9.21 16.19 9.36
N PRO A 89 -9.79 15.36 10.23
CA PRO A 89 -9.01 14.56 11.14
C PRO A 89 -8.25 13.55 10.28
N ILE A 90 -6.94 13.72 10.17
CA ILE A 90 -6.03 12.69 9.67
C ILE A 90 -5.52 11.85 10.82
#